data_AF-A0A835H627-F1
#
_entry.id   AF-A0A835H627-F1
#
_cell.length_a   1.000
_cell.length_b   1.000
_cell.length_c   1.000
_cell.angle_alpha   90.00
_cell.angle_beta   90.00
_cell.angle_gamma   90.00
#
_symmetry.space_group_name_H-M   'P 1'
#
loop_
_entity.id
_entity.type
_entity.pdbx_description
1 polymer ?
#
loop_
_entity_poly.entity_id
_entity_poly.type
_entity_poly.pdbx_seq_one_letter_code
_entity_poly.pdbx_strand_id
1 'polypeptide(L)'
;MTGIDTTGGVRVPAAFCGWFAKDPSIQRQVGHVLLRIPEENRRAPRHIIVADDCFQLSCIPVRRVAEVVIKLAEEIFGRQVLEHKNLESFLDSEVPSLKQFHNSNSSSNLKSSSIVVLVNAMLFLQR
;
A
#
# COMPACT_ATOMS: atom_id res chain seq x y z
N MET A 1 -13.76 27.09 6.42
CA MET A 1 -14.72 26.16 7.05
C MET A 1 -13.92 25.01 7.63
N THR A 2 -13.76 25.05 8.95
CA THR A 2 -12.98 24.13 9.80
C THR A 2 -13.77 22.85 10.05
N GLY A 3 -13.24 21.71 9.61
CA GLY A 3 -13.79 20.38 9.90
C GLY A 3 -13.15 19.81 11.16
N ILE A 4 -13.99 19.40 12.11
CA ILE A 4 -13.65 18.79 13.40
C ILE A 4 -13.66 17.24 13.28
N ASP A 5 -12.75 16.58 14.00
CA ASP A 5 -12.74 15.15 14.39
C ASP A 5 -11.95 15.07 15.73
N THR A 6 -12.12 14.04 16.57
CA THR A 6 -13.12 13.99 17.64
C THR A 6 -12.54 13.78 19.05
N THR A 7 -11.21 13.84 19.27
CA THR A 7 -10.67 13.58 20.63
C THR A 7 -9.28 14.15 20.92
N GLY A 8 -8.93 15.30 20.32
CA GLY A 8 -7.79 16.09 20.83
C GLY A 8 -6.40 15.45 20.71
N GLY A 9 -6.14 14.62 19.70
CA GLY A 9 -4.83 14.04 19.44
C GLY A 9 -4.55 13.84 17.95
N VAL A 10 -3.44 14.43 17.48
CA VAL A 10 -2.79 14.33 16.15
C VAL A 10 -3.70 14.50 14.92
N ARG A 11 -3.44 15.55 14.14
CA ARG A 11 -4.05 15.74 12.81
C ARG A 11 -3.50 14.72 11.83
N VAL A 12 -4.19 13.58 11.71
CA VAL A 12 -4.02 12.65 10.61
C VAL A 12 -5.04 13.04 9.52
N PRO A 13 -4.65 13.26 8.25
CA PRO A 13 -5.64 13.53 7.21
C PRO A 13 -6.65 12.38 7.18
N ALA A 14 -7.95 12.68 7.10
CA ALA A 14 -9.02 11.67 7.18
C ALA A 14 -8.87 10.51 6.17
N ALA A 15 -8.11 10.72 5.09
CA ALA A 15 -7.72 9.69 4.12
C ALA A 15 -6.78 8.59 4.66
N PHE A 16 -6.15 8.78 5.83
CA PHE A 16 -5.23 7.82 6.45
C PHE A 16 -5.84 7.05 7.63
N CYS A 17 -7.08 7.33 8.01
CA CYS A 17 -7.75 6.61 9.08
C CYS A 17 -8.21 5.22 8.60
N GLY A 18 -7.40 4.19 8.86
CA GLY A 18 -7.79 2.79 8.73
C GLY A 18 -8.41 2.24 10.03
N TRP A 19 -9.18 1.16 9.93
CA TRP A 19 -9.67 0.41 11.10
C TRP A 19 -9.06 -1.00 11.15
N PHE A 20 -8.71 -1.43 12.36
CA PHE A 20 -8.05 -2.70 12.62
C PHE A 20 -8.90 -3.54 13.57
N ALA A 21 -8.95 -4.85 13.32
CA ALA A 21 -9.47 -5.83 14.27
C ALA A 21 -8.65 -7.11 14.16
N LYS A 22 -8.55 -7.85 15.27
CA LYS A 22 -7.86 -9.14 15.31
C LYS A 22 -8.57 -10.19 14.44
N ASP A 23 -9.90 -10.11 14.38
CA ASP A 23 -10.74 -11.00 13.60
C ASP A 23 -11.17 -10.33 12.29
N PRO A 24 -10.97 -10.97 11.12
CA PRO A 24 -11.31 -10.37 9.83
C PRO A 24 -12.82 -10.17 9.63
N SER A 25 -13.68 -10.93 10.32
CA SER A 25 -15.14 -10.76 10.29
C SER A 25 -15.54 -9.49 11.03
N ILE A 26 -14.93 -9.24 12.19
CA ILE A 26 -15.11 -7.98 12.93
C ILE A 26 -14.59 -6.80 12.10
N GLN A 27 -13.40 -6.94 11.49
CA GLN A 27 -12.86 -5.90 10.61
C GLN A 27 -13.83 -5.57 9.47
N ARG A 28 -14.40 -6.58 8.82
CA ARG A 28 -15.42 -6.38 7.78
C ARG A 28 -16.65 -5.64 8.32
N GLN A 29 -17.18 -6.06 9.47
CA GLN A 29 -18.39 -5.47 10.04
C GLN A 29 -18.20 -3.99 10.38
N VAL A 30 -17.07 -3.62 11.00
CA VAL A 30 -16.73 -2.22 11.28
C VAL A 30 -16.65 -1.41 9.98
N GLY A 31 -16.02 -1.97 8.95
CA GLY A 31 -15.96 -1.36 7.63
C GLY A 31 -17.32 -1.10 7.00
N HIS A 32 -18.24 -2.07 7.06
CA HIS A 32 -19.62 -1.88 6.56
C HIS A 32 -20.35 -0.75 7.27
N VAL A 33 -20.20 -0.63 8.60
CA VAL A 33 -20.84 0.44 9.37
C VAL A 33 -20.23 1.80 9.06
N LEU A 34 -18.90 1.90 9.06
CA LEU A 34 -18.19 3.17 8.86
C LEU A 34 -18.33 3.68 7.42
N LEU A 35 -18.18 2.80 6.43
CA LEU A 35 -18.17 3.18 5.01
C LEU A 35 -19.54 3.06 4.34
N ARG A 36 -20.55 2.52 5.03
CA ARG A 36 -21.91 2.30 4.51
C ARG A 36 -21.91 1.56 3.17
N ILE A 37 -20.96 0.62 3.00
CA ILE A 37 -20.80 -0.14 1.76
C ILE A 37 -21.97 -1.13 1.66
N PRO A 38 -22.67 -1.19 0.50
CA PRO A 38 -23.70 -2.19 0.27
C PRO A 38 -23.16 -3.61 0.48
N GLU A 39 -23.98 -4.49 1.03
CA GLU A 39 -23.64 -5.91 1.13
C GLU A 39 -23.65 -6.53 -0.28
N GLU A 40 -22.54 -6.40 -0.99
CA GLU A 40 -22.31 -7.13 -2.22
C GLU A 40 -21.83 -8.54 -1.92
N ASN A 41 -22.29 -9.50 -2.71
CA ASN A 41 -21.80 -10.87 -2.65
C ASN A 41 -20.28 -10.89 -2.76
N ARG A 42 -19.63 -11.68 -1.90
CA ARG A 42 -18.18 -11.90 -1.95
C ARG A 42 -17.80 -12.35 -3.36
N ARG A 43 -17.14 -11.48 -4.12
CA ARG A 43 -16.55 -11.81 -5.41
C ARG A 43 -15.10 -12.22 -5.18
N ALA A 44 -14.70 -13.34 -5.75
CA ALA A 44 -13.29 -13.71 -5.77
C ALA A 44 -12.51 -12.62 -6.54
N PRO A 45 -11.31 -12.25 -6.08
CA PRO A 45 -10.45 -11.32 -6.80
C PRO A 45 -10.15 -11.89 -8.20
N ARG A 46 -10.15 -11.01 -9.20
CA ARG A 46 -9.85 -11.37 -10.59
C ARG A 46 -8.39 -11.14 -10.96
N HIS A 47 -7.72 -10.28 -10.19
CA HIS A 47 -6.33 -9.90 -10.41
C HIS A 47 -5.72 -9.48 -9.07
N ILE A 48 -4.61 -10.09 -8.70
CA ILE A 48 -3.84 -9.83 -7.49
C ILE A 48 -2.43 -9.48 -7.94
N ILE A 49 -1.95 -8.30 -7.56
CA ILE A 49 -0.59 -7.85 -7.90
C ILE A 49 0.30 -8.00 -6.68
N VAL A 50 1.43 -8.67 -6.85
CA VAL A 50 2.47 -8.84 -5.84
C VAL A 50 3.66 -7.95 -6.19
N ALA A 51 3.90 -6.94 -5.35
CA ALA A 51 5.07 -6.05 -5.47
C ALA A 51 6.24 -6.60 -4.67
N ASP A 52 7.04 -7.49 -5.28
CA ASP A 52 8.14 -8.20 -4.60
C ASP A 52 9.21 -7.24 -4.03
N ASP A 53 9.45 -6.14 -4.72
CA ASP A 53 10.39 -5.10 -4.30
C ASP A 53 9.95 -4.38 -3.01
N CYS A 54 8.64 -4.28 -2.76
CA CYS A 54 8.14 -3.75 -1.49
C CYS A 54 8.45 -4.67 -0.30
N PHE A 55 8.42 -6.00 -0.49
CA PHE A 55 8.77 -6.92 0.58
C PHE A 55 10.25 -6.82 0.96
N GLN A 56 11.13 -6.56 -0.02
CA GLN A 56 12.57 -6.35 0.23
C GLN A 56 12.86 -5.11 1.07
N LEU A 57 12.01 -4.07 0.96
CA LEU A 57 12.10 -2.85 1.75
C LEU A 57 11.47 -2.99 3.14
N SER A 58 10.70 -4.05 3.38
CA SER A 58 10.02 -4.26 4.65
C SER A 58 10.98 -4.75 5.75
N CYS A 59 10.72 -4.39 7.01
CA CYS A 59 11.47 -4.91 8.15
C CYS A 59 11.23 -6.41 8.42
N ILE A 60 10.34 -7.05 7.64
CA ILE A 60 9.95 -8.44 7.82
C ILE A 60 10.79 -9.32 6.87
N PRO A 61 11.37 -10.44 7.35
CA PRO A 61 12.11 -11.34 6.47
C PRO A 61 11.23 -11.86 5.33
N VAL A 62 11.54 -11.46 4.09
CA VAL A 62 10.78 -11.79 2.87
C VAL A 62 10.45 -13.29 2.79
N ARG A 63 11.45 -14.15 3.03
CA ARG A 63 11.31 -15.61 2.94
C ARG A 63 10.30 -16.20 3.93
N ARG A 64 10.06 -15.55 5.07
CA ARG A 64 9.19 -16.12 6.11
C ARG A 64 7.72 -15.76 5.94
N VAL A 65 7.44 -14.64 5.30
CA VAL A 65 6.07 -14.10 5.24
C VAL A 65 5.61 -13.93 3.81
N ALA A 66 6.39 -13.28 2.95
CA ALA A 66 5.98 -13.02 1.57
C ALA A 66 5.81 -14.33 0.80
N GLU A 67 6.83 -15.20 0.79
CA GLU A 67 6.78 -16.48 0.07
C GLU A 67 5.62 -17.37 0.52
N VAL A 68 5.37 -17.44 1.84
CA VAL A 68 4.26 -18.23 2.40
C VAL A 68 2.91 -17.65 1.97
N VAL A 69 2.72 -16.33 2.09
CA VAL A 69 1.46 -15.67 1.73
C VAL A 69 1.20 -15.77 0.23
N ILE A 70 2.22 -15.57 -0.61
CA ILE A 70 2.12 -15.69 -2.07
C ILE A 70 1.70 -17.10 -2.45
N LYS A 71 2.38 -18.12 -1.91
CA LYS A 71 2.04 -19.52 -2.19
C LYS A 71 0.61 -19.87 -1.77
N LEU A 72 0.19 -19.44 -0.57
CA LEU A 72 -1.19 -19.64 -0.11
C LEU A 72 -2.20 -18.90 -1.00
N ALA A 73 -1.87 -17.70 -1.46
CA ALA A 73 -2.72 -16.96 -2.39
C ALA A 73 -2.84 -17.66 -3.75
N GLU A 74 -1.74 -18.23 -4.27
CA GLU A 74 -1.77 -19.08 -5.48
C GLU A 74 -2.67 -20.31 -5.28
N GLU A 75 -2.61 -20.95 -4.11
CA GLU A 75 -3.44 -22.12 -3.78
C GLU A 75 -4.94 -21.77 -3.67
N ILE A 76 -5.27 -20.61 -3.08
CA ILE A 76 -6.67 -20.19 -2.84
C ILE A 76 -7.32 -19.59 -4.08
N PHE A 77 -6.59 -18.73 -4.81
CA PHE A 77 -7.14 -17.92 -5.90
C PHE A 77 -6.72 -18.40 -7.30
N GLY A 78 -5.73 -19.28 -7.37
CA GLY A 78 -5.15 -19.75 -8.64
C GLY A 78 -4.01 -18.86 -9.11
N ARG A 79 -2.99 -19.48 -9.67
CA ARG A 79 -1.77 -18.81 -10.13
C ARG A 79 -2.01 -17.78 -11.24
N GLN A 80 -3.02 -18.02 -12.08
CA GLN A 80 -3.40 -17.12 -13.18
C GLN A 80 -3.97 -15.77 -12.70
N VAL A 81 -4.42 -15.70 -11.44
CA VAL A 81 -4.94 -14.47 -10.83
C VAL A 81 -3.82 -13.61 -10.27
N LEU A 82 -2.65 -14.20 -9.98
CA LEU A 82 -1.49 -13.48 -9.43
C LEU A 82 -0.54 -13.00 -10.53
N GLU A 83 -0.19 -11.72 -10.48
CA GLU A 83 0.87 -11.11 -11.29
C GLU A 83 1.94 -10.53 -10.36
N HIS A 84 3.20 -10.83 -10.64
CA HIS A 84 4.34 -10.23 -9.95
C HIS A 84 4.80 -9.00 -10.72
N LYS A 85 4.89 -7.85 -10.05
CA LYS A 85 5.24 -6.59 -10.69
C LYS A 85 6.26 -5.84 -9.87
N ASN A 86 7.30 -5.32 -10.52
CA ASN A 86 8.25 -4.43 -9.87
C ASN A 86 7.64 -3.01 -9.80
N LEU A 87 7.40 -2.51 -8.59
CA LEU A 87 6.70 -1.26 -8.38
C LEU A 87 7.48 -0.06 -8.94
N GLU A 88 8.81 -0.04 -8.78
CA GLU A 88 9.64 1.05 -9.32
C GLU A 88 9.49 1.17 -10.85
N SER A 89 9.64 0.04 -11.57
CA SER A 89 9.49 0.01 -13.02
C SER A 89 8.09 0.40 -13.50
N PHE A 90 7.06 0.07 -12.69
CA PHE A 90 5.68 0.44 -12.97
C PHE A 90 5.45 1.94 -12.79
N LEU A 91 6.01 2.55 -11.76
CA LEU A 91 5.93 3.99 -11.55
C LEU A 91 6.67 4.75 -12.67
N ASP A 92 7.81 4.23 -13.12
CA ASP A 92 8.56 4.80 -14.24
C ASP A 92 7.80 4.77 -15.57
N SER A 93 6.94 3.76 -15.78
CA SER A 93 6.12 3.62 -16.98
C SER A 93 4.81 4.40 -16.90
N GLU A 94 4.05 4.22 -15.81
CA GLU A 94 2.70 4.76 -15.68
C GLU A 94 2.66 6.18 -15.14
N VAL A 95 3.71 6.61 -14.43
CA VAL A 95 3.77 7.95 -13.82
C VAL A 95 5.07 8.67 -14.19
N PRO A 96 5.28 9.01 -15.49
CA PRO A 96 6.52 9.65 -15.94
C PRO A 96 6.80 10.99 -15.27
N SER A 97 5.77 11.68 -14.74
CA SER A 97 5.91 12.93 -14.01
C SER A 97 6.73 12.78 -12.72
N LEU A 98 6.82 11.58 -12.15
CA LEU A 98 7.69 11.33 -10.99
C LEU A 98 9.18 11.48 -11.33
N LYS A 99 9.55 11.31 -12.60
CA LYS A 99 10.95 11.40 -13.03
C LYS A 99 11.57 12.77 -12.80
N GLN A 100 10.75 13.82 -12.81
CA GLN A 100 11.18 15.19 -12.52
C GLN A 100 11.73 15.36 -11.09
N PHE A 101 11.33 14.49 -10.17
CA PHE A 101 11.71 14.56 -8.76
C PHE A 101 12.91 13.67 -8.40
N HIS A 102 13.45 12.91 -9.36
CA HIS A 102 14.74 12.25 -9.16
C HIS A 102 15.83 13.30 -9.13
N ASN A 103 16.25 13.71 -7.93
CA ASN A 103 17.37 14.63 -7.75
C ASN A 103 18.64 14.03 -8.38
N SER A 104 19.19 14.70 -9.39
CA SER A 104 20.46 14.34 -10.03
C SER A 104 21.70 14.78 -9.23
N ASN A 105 21.59 14.98 -7.92
CA ASN A 105 22.66 15.56 -7.11
C ASN A 105 23.74 14.52 -6.76
N SER A 106 24.78 14.51 -7.60
CA SER A 106 26.20 14.25 -7.35
C SER A 106 26.61 13.45 -6.10
N SER A 107 27.32 12.34 -6.37
CA SER A 107 28.31 11.66 -5.49
C SER A 107 27.83 10.91 -4.23
N SER A 108 26.58 10.46 -4.17
CA SER A 108 26.22 9.34 -3.28
C SER A 108 25.40 8.30 -4.03
N ASN A 109 25.77 7.03 -3.91
CA ASN A 109 25.37 5.92 -4.78
C ASN A 109 23.89 5.45 -4.62
N LEU A 110 23.05 6.26 -3.97
CA LEU A 110 21.65 5.94 -3.74
C LEU A 110 20.82 6.70 -4.79
N LYS A 111 20.59 6.05 -5.94
CA LYS A 111 19.53 6.47 -6.86
C LYS A 111 18.26 6.64 -6.04
N SER A 112 17.71 7.86 -5.97
CA SER A 112 16.44 8.09 -5.29
C SER A 112 15.38 7.32 -6.05
N SER A 113 14.83 6.24 -5.49
CA SER A 113 13.71 5.54 -6.12
C SER A 113 12.46 6.42 -6.07
N SER A 114 11.54 6.25 -7.01
CA SER A 114 10.26 6.95 -7.07
C SER A 114 9.49 6.77 -5.75
N ILE A 115 9.61 5.58 -5.15
CA ILE A 115 9.05 5.27 -3.83
C ILE A 115 9.63 6.18 -2.74
N VAL A 116 10.95 6.39 -2.70
CA VAL A 116 11.60 7.25 -1.69
C VAL A 116 11.17 8.71 -1.84
N VAL A 117 11.01 9.19 -3.08
CA VAL A 117 10.50 10.54 -3.35
C VAL A 117 9.07 10.70 -2.78
N LEU A 118 8.20 9.72 -3.04
CA LEU A 118 6.83 9.73 -2.52
C LEU A 118 6.78 9.71 -0.98
N VAL A 119 7.64 8.91 -0.35
CA VAL A 119 7.76 8.88 1.12
C VAL A 119 8.19 10.25 1.66
N ASN A 120 9.20 10.88 1.06
CA ASN A 120 9.67 12.20 1.48
C ASN A 120 8.60 13.29 1.30
N ALA A 121 7.86 13.26 0.19
CA ALA A 121 6.74 14.17 -0.03
C ALA A 121 5.64 13.97 1.02
N MET A 122 5.29 12.72 1.33
CA MET A 122 4.33 12.40 2.39
C MET A 122 4.80 12.94 3.76
N LEU A 123 6.06 12.69 4.13
CA LEU A 123 6.63 13.19 5.39
C LEU A 123 6.66 14.72 5.45
N PHE A 124 6.87 15.39 4.33
CA PHE A 124 6.82 16.85 4.25
C PHE A 124 5.40 17.38 4.48
N LEU A 125 4.39 16.74 3.92
CA LEU A 125 2.97 17.12 4.07
C LEU A 125 2.38 16.81 5.44
N GLN A 126 3.04 15.98 6.25
CA GLN A 126 2.58 15.61 7.61
C GLN A 126 2.91 16.65 8.69
N ARG A 127 3.58 17.77 8.36
CA ARG A 127 3.92 18.85 9.30
C ARG A 127 2.82 19.91 9.40
#